data_AF-A0A7V8XQ56-F1
#
_entry.id   AF-A0A7V8XQ56-F1
#
_cell.length_a   1.000
_cell.length_b   1.000
_cell.length_c   1.000
_cell.angle_alpha   90.00
_cell.angle_beta   90.00
_cell.angle_gamma   90.00
#
_symmetry.space_group_name_H-M   'P 1'
#
loop_
_entity.id
_entity.type
_entity.pdbx_description
1 polymer ?
#
loop_
_entity_poly.entity_id
_entity_poly.type
_entity_poly.pdbx_seq_one_letter_code
_entity_poly.pdbx_strand_id
1 'polypeptide(L)' 'MLIGQLKADGDGLRVIAHLIRVADMKHLWAQTFDDGRFSLEGQTRTAEAIAHAVTGSLSAAQ' A
#
# COMPACT_ATOMS: atom_id res chain seq x y z
N MET A 1 7.65 -1.95 -8.42
CA MET A 1 8.19 -1.13 -7.31
C MET A 1 7.04 -0.78 -6.37
N LEU A 2 7.22 -1.06 -5.09
CA LEU A 2 6.28 -0.65 -4.04
C LEU A 2 6.87 0.58 -3.34
N ILE A 3 6.08 1.64 -3.20
CA ILE A 3 6.43 2.85 -2.44
C ILE A 3 5.45 2.96 -1.29
N GLY A 4 5.96 3.06 -0.07
CA GLY A 4 5.19 3.38 1.13
C GLY A 4 5.50 4.79 1.61
N GLN A 5 4.47 5.56 1.92
CA GLN A 5 4.58 6.85 2.59
C GLN A 5 3.85 6.79 3.92
N LEU A 6 4.52 7.22 4.98
CA LEU A 6 3.92 7.37 6.30
C LEU A 6 3.73 8.86 6.60
N LYS A 7 2.54 9.24 7.02
CA LYS A 7 2.23 10.56 7.54
C LYS A 7 1.67 10.39 8.94
N ALA A 8 2.17 11.17 9.89
CA ALA A 8 1.64 11.21 11.24
C ALA A 8 1.39 12.67 11.60
N ASP A 9 0.27 12.92 12.26
CA ASP A 9 -0.08 14.21 12.84
C ASP A 9 -0.63 14.01 14.26
N GLY A 10 -1.18 15.08 14.86
CA GLY A 10 -1.76 15.01 16.20
C GLY A 10 -3.01 14.13 16.30
N ASP A 11 -3.64 13.80 15.17
CA ASP A 11 -4.94 13.13 15.09
C ASP A 11 -4.84 11.67 14.63
N GLY A 12 -3.70 11.26 14.05
CA GLY A 12 -3.44 9.86 13.77
C GLY A 12 -2.29 9.61 12.78
N LEU A 13 -2.38 8.45 12.14
CA LEU A 13 -1.37 7.94 11.22
C LEU A 13 -2.03 7.50 9.91
N ARG A 14 -1.43 7.95 8.81
CA ARG A 14 -1.83 7.66 7.44
C ARG A 14 -0.70 6.96 6.71
N VAL A 15 -0.95 5.74 6.24
CA VAL A 15 -0.08 5.02 5.31
C VAL A 15 -0.63 5.17 3.90
N ILE A 16 0.22 5.53 2.95
CA ILE A 16 -0.11 5.55 1.52
C ILE A 16 0.81 4.55 0.83
N ALA A 17 0.24 3.54 0.18
CA ALA A 17 0.99 2.56 -0.57
C ALA A 17 0.72 2.72 -2.07
N HIS A 18 1.77 2.69 -2.87
CA HIS A 18 1.71 2.76 -4.33
C HIS A 18 2.45 1.58 -4.94
N LEU A 19 1.81 0.89 -5.87
CA LEU A 19 2.43 -0.13 -6.71
C LEU A 19 2.61 0.44 -8.12
N ILE A 20 3.86 0.55 -8.54
CA ILE A 20 4.25 1.13 -9.83
C ILE A 20 5.02 0.08 -10.63
N ARG A 21 4.62 -0.13 -11.88
CA ARG A 21 5.38 -0.94 -12.83
C ARG A 21 6.59 -0.15 -13.30
N VAL A 22 7.78 -0.73 -13.15
CA VAL A 22 9.04 -0.02 -13.40
C VAL A 22 9.27 0.24 -14.89
N ALA A 23 8.85 -0.68 -15.77
CA ALA A 23 9.14 -0.61 -17.20
C ALA A 23 8.60 0.66 -17.89
N ASP A 24 7.45 1.17 -17.43
CA ASP A 24 6.74 2.30 -18.04
C ASP A 24 6.20 3.30 -17.02
N MET A 25 6.62 3.16 -15.75
CA MET A 25 6.14 3.97 -14.62
C MET A 25 4.62 3.96 -14.43
N LYS A 26 3.91 2.96 -14.97
CA LYS A 26 2.45 2.87 -14.82
C LYS A 26 2.10 2.60 -13.36
N HIS A 27 1.20 3.41 -12.81
CA HIS A 27 0.56 3.14 -11.53
C HIS A 27 -0.42 1.97 -11.68
N LEU A 28 -0.13 0.85 -11.00
CA LEU A 28 -0.95 -0.34 -11.04
C LEU A 28 -1.99 -0.34 -9.93
N TRP A 29 -1.63 0.20 -8.76
CA TRP A 29 -2.50 0.27 -7.60
C TRP A 29 -2.02 1.35 -6.64
N ALA A 30 -2.95 1.97 -5.91
CA ALA A 30 -2.63 2.83 -4.79
C ALA A 30 -3.76 2.76 -3.75
N GLN A 31 -3.40 2.79 -2.46
CA GLN A 31 -4.38 2.81 -1.38
C GLN A 31 -3.87 3.61 -0.19
N THR A 32 -4.80 4.28 0.48
CA THR A 32 -4.57 4.99 1.74
C THR A 32 -5.16 4.19 2.89
N PHE A 33 -4.42 4.07 3.98
CA PHE A 33 -4.81 3.41 5.22
C PHE A 33 -4.69 4.42 6.34
N ASP A 34 -5.83 4.83 6.88
CA ASP A 34 -5.89 5.70 8.06
C ASP A 34 -6.09 4.82 9.30
N ASP A 35 -5.25 5.02 10.31
CA ASP A 35 -5.32 4.36 11.61
C ASP A 35 -4.86 5.34 12.69
N GLY A 36 -5.56 5.41 13.82
CA GLY A 36 -5.17 6.30 14.91
C GLY A 36 -3.79 5.99 15.50
N ARG A 37 -3.35 4.71 15.48
CA ARG A 37 -2.05 4.29 16.04
C ARG A 37 -1.30 3.25 15.22
N PHE A 38 -1.78 2.92 14.02
CA PHE A 38 -1.26 1.82 13.18
C PHE A 38 -1.09 0.52 13.98
N SER A 39 -2.20 0.09 14.58
CA SER A 39 -2.32 -1.14 15.37
C SER A 39 -1.79 -2.37 14.63
N LEU A 40 -1.53 -3.46 15.35
CA LEU A 40 -1.14 -4.74 14.70
C LEU A 40 -2.21 -5.22 13.70
N GLU A 41 -3.49 -5.01 14.00
CA GLU A 41 -4.58 -5.29 13.07
C GLU A 41 -4.51 -4.39 11.82
N GLY A 42 -4.26 -3.09 12.01
CA GLY A 42 -4.04 -2.14 10.92
C GLY A 42 -2.84 -2.51 10.05
N GLN A 43 -1.75 -3.00 10.65
CA GLN A 43 -0.57 -3.50 9.96
C GLN A 43 -0.88 -4.75 9.13
N THR A 44 -1.57 -5.73 9.72
CA THR A 44 -1.99 -6.96 9.02
C THR A 44 -2.86 -6.63 7.80
N ARG A 45 -3.91 -5.82 7.99
CA ARG A 45 -4.80 -5.37 6.91
C ARG A 45 -4.04 -4.66 5.79
N THR A 46 -3.09 -3.79 6.15
CA THR A 46 -2.27 -3.07 5.18
C THR A 46 -1.37 -4.03 4.39
N ALA A 47 -0.72 -4.97 5.08
CA ALA A 47 0.15 -5.97 4.46
C ALA A 47 -0.64 -6.91 3.53
N GLU A 48 -1.81 -7.39 3.94
CA GLU A 48 -2.69 -8.23 3.13
C GLU A 48 -3.16 -7.51 1.87
N ALA A 49 -3.57 -6.24 1.98
CA ALA A 49 -3.96 -5.44 0.83
C ALA A 49 -2.82 -5.24 -0.17
N ILE A 50 -1.59 -4.97 0.31
CA ILE A 50 -0.40 -4.89 -0.53
C ILE A 50 -0.12 -6.23 -1.21
N ALA A 51 -0.14 -7.33 -0.47
CA ALA A 51 0.13 -8.67 -1.00
C ALA A 51 -0.88 -9.07 -2.08
N HIS A 52 -2.16 -8.74 -1.87
CA HIS A 52 -3.22 -8.96 -2.85
C HIS A 52 -2.98 -8.14 -4.13
N ALA A 53 -2.68 -6.84 -4.01
CA ALA A 53 -2.41 -5.98 -5.15
C ALA A 53 -1.18 -6.42 -5.96
N VAL A 54 -0.10 -6.83 -5.28
CA VAL A 54 1.12 -7.34 -5.91
C VAL A 54 0.83 -8.65 -6.65
N THR A 55 0.19 -9.62 -5.99
CA THR A 55 -0.12 -10.92 -6.60
C THR A 55 -1.03 -10.75 -7.81
N GLY A 56 -2.10 -9.96 -7.70
CA GLY A 56 -3.01 -9.69 -8.82
C GLY A 56 -2.30 -9.03 -10.01
N SER A 57 -1.36 -8.12 -9.74
CA SER A 57 -0.57 -7.46 -10.79
C SER A 57 0.43 -8.39 -11.47
N LEU A 58 1.03 -9.33 -10.71
CA LEU A 58 1.95 -10.33 -11.25
C LEU A 58 1.22 -11.33 -12.13
N SER A 59 0.07 -11.84 -11.69
CA SER A 59 -0.74 -12.78 -12.46
C SER A 59 -1.29 -12.17 -13.76
N ALA A 60 -1.60 -10.87 -13.77
CA ALA A 60 -2.06 -10.16 -14.97
C ALA A 60 -0.92 -9.84 -15.97
N ALA A 61 0.34 -10.02 -15.57
CA ALA A 61 1.51 -9.75 -16.40
C ALA A 61 2.12 -11.03 -17.02
N GLN A 62 1.60 -12.21 -16.66
CA GLN A 62 1.92 -13.50 -17.27
C GLN A 62 1.06 -13.73 -18.52
#